data_AF-A0A918U6U5-F1
#
_entry.id   AF-A0A918U6U5-F1
#
_cell.length_a   1.000
_cell.length_b   1.000
_cell.length_c   1.000
_cell.angle_alpha   90.00
_cell.angle_beta   90.00
_cell.angle_gamma   90.00
#
_symmetry.space_group_name_H-M   'P 1'
#
loop_
_entity.id
_entity.type
_entity.pdbx_description
1 polymer ?
#
loop_
_entity_poly.entity_id
_entity_poly.type
_entity_poly.pdbx_seq_one_letter_code
_entity_poly.pdbx_strand_id
1 'polypeptide(L)'
;MIGVGIFMLLLAVWLGGMGLADQKALWWRFQARRFSDPEANEPSEAGYRGRRVLLLVMAAVMVVMAVWWFTNIDYFESGGLED
;
A
#
# COMPACT_ATOMS: atom_id res chain seq x y z
N MET A 1 -10.90 -18.10 -6.79
CA MET A 1 -9.55 -17.57 -6.53
C MET A 1 -9.38 -16.09 -6.90
N ILE A 2 -10.19 -15.56 -7.85
CA ILE A 2 -10.17 -14.15 -8.32
C ILE A 2 -10.27 -13.10 -7.19
N GLY A 3 -11.08 -13.37 -6.15
CA GLY A 3 -11.28 -12.42 -5.05
C GLY A 3 -10.00 -11.99 -4.33
N VAL A 4 -8.99 -12.87 -4.24
CA VAL A 4 -7.69 -12.54 -3.64
C VAL A 4 -6.93 -11.51 -4.48
N GLY A 5 -6.89 -11.68 -5.80
CA GLY A 5 -6.26 -10.72 -6.71
C GLY A 5 -6.95 -9.36 -6.68
N ILE A 6 -8.29 -9.33 -6.65
CA ILE A 6 -9.05 -8.09 -6.51
C ILE A 6 -8.72 -7.40 -5.18
N PHE A 7 -8.69 -8.15 -4.08
CA PHE A 7 -8.34 -7.62 -2.76
C PHE A 7 -6.93 -7.00 -2.76
N MET A 8 -5.94 -7.66 -3.36
CA MET A 8 -4.57 -7.13 -3.50
C MET A 8 -4.56 -5.80 -4.26
N LEU A 9 -5.32 -5.67 -5.36
CA LEU A 9 -5.43 -4.43 -6.12
C LEU A 9 -6.09 -3.30 -5.31
N LEU A 10 -7.18 -3.59 -4.59
CA LEU A 10 -7.83 -2.60 -3.72
C LEU A 10 -6.86 -2.11 -2.64
N LEU A 11 -6.09 -3.03 -2.04
CA LEU A 11 -5.09 -2.69 -1.05
C LEU A 11 -3.95 -1.86 -1.65
N ALA A 12 -3.52 -2.18 -2.87
CA ALA A 12 -2.51 -1.38 -3.59
C ALA A 12 -2.99 0.05 -3.83
N VAL A 13 -4.23 0.23 -4.28
CA VAL A 13 -4.84 1.55 -4.48
C VAL A 13 -4.90 2.32 -3.17
N TRP A 14 -5.33 1.67 -2.09
CA TRP A 14 -5.37 2.30 -0.76
C TRP A 14 -3.99 2.75 -0.28
N LEU A 15 -2.99 1.86 -0.33
CA LEU A 15 -1.61 2.15 0.09
C LEU A 15 -0.98 3.24 -0.78
N GLY A 16 -1.16 3.17 -2.09
CA GLY A 16 -0.68 4.17 -3.04
C GLY A 16 -1.30 5.53 -2.79
N GLY A 17 -2.62 5.58 -2.63
CA GLY A 17 -3.34 6.80 -2.27
C GLY A 17 -2.84 7.40 -0.95
N MET A 18 -2.63 6.56 0.07
CA MET A 18 -2.06 7.00 1.34
C MET A 18 -0.61 7.48 1.21
N GLY A 19 0.21 6.89 0.33
CA GLY A 19 1.59 7.34 0.08
C GLY A 19 1.66 8.69 -0.66
N LEU A 20 0.73 8.92 -1.59
CA LEU A 20 0.63 10.16 -2.37
C LEU A 20 0.02 11.31 -1.57
N ALA A 21 -0.79 11.02 -0.56
CA ALA A 21 -1.35 12.03 0.33
C ALA A 21 -0.26 12.82 1.09
N ASP A 22 -0.64 14.00 1.58
CA ASP A 22 0.19 14.82 2.46
C ASP A 22 0.37 14.13 3.81
N GLN A 23 1.56 13.57 4.03
CA GLN A 23 1.90 12.83 5.24
C GLN A 23 1.87 13.71 6.49
N LYS A 24 2.22 14.99 6.37
CA LYS A 24 2.21 15.94 7.49
C LYS A 24 0.76 16.25 7.88
N ALA A 25 -0.09 16.53 6.90
CA ALA A 25 -1.51 16.74 7.15
C ALA A 25 -2.18 15.50 7.78
N LEU A 26 -1.85 14.29 7.29
CA LEU A 26 -2.34 13.03 7.86
C LEU A 26 -1.88 12.84 9.31
N TRP A 27 -0.63 13.16 9.63
CA TRP A 27 -0.10 13.08 10.98
C TRP A 27 -0.82 14.05 11.92
N TRP A 28 -0.99 15.31 11.52
CA TRP A 28 -1.73 16.31 12.31
C TRP A 28 -3.21 15.94 12.50
N ARG A 29 -3.83 15.33 11.48
CA ARG A 29 -5.24 14.95 11.55
C ARG A 29 -5.50 13.76 12.47
N PHE A 30 -4.60 12.77 12.48
CA PHE A 30 -4.87 11.47 13.12
C PHE A 30 -3.93 11.14 14.28
N GLN A 31 -2.63 11.47 14.20
CA GLN A 31 -1.64 11.06 15.20
C GLN A 31 -1.35 12.15 16.24
N ALA A 32 -1.33 13.44 15.86
CA ALA A 32 -1.01 14.54 16.76
C ALA A 32 -1.85 14.52 18.05
N ARG A 33 -3.14 14.19 17.93
CA ARG A 33 -4.09 14.12 19.05
C ARG A 33 -3.74 13.10 20.14
N ARG A 34 -2.81 12.17 19.86
CA ARG A 34 -2.34 11.16 20.82
C ARG A 34 -1.30 11.72 21.79
N PHE A 35 -0.66 12.84 21.46
CA PHE A 35 0.44 13.40 22.24
C PHE A 35 -0.02 14.64 23.00
N SER A 36 0.48 14.81 24.23
CA SER A 36 0.21 16.01 25.04
C SER A 36 0.89 17.25 24.46
N ASP A 37 2.06 17.08 23.84
CA ASP A 37 2.76 18.08 23.05
C ASP A 37 3.03 17.50 21.64
N PRO A 38 2.19 17.85 20.65
CA PRO A 38 2.35 17.35 19.30
C PRO A 38 3.56 17.96 18.58
N GLU A 39 3.88 19.22 18.81
CA GLU A 39 4.93 19.92 18.05
C GLU A 39 6.32 19.31 18.33
N ALA A 40 6.58 18.91 19.57
CA ALA A 40 7.81 18.23 19.95
C ALA A 40 7.95 16.81 19.37
N ASN A 41 6.83 16.17 19.01
CA ASN A 41 6.77 14.79 18.54
C ASN A 41 6.51 14.68 17.04
N GLU A 42 6.51 15.81 16.31
CA GLU A 42 6.33 15.80 14.86
C GLU A 42 7.48 15.01 14.20
N PRO A 43 7.19 14.04 13.31
CA PRO A 43 8.20 13.37 12.52
C PRO A 43 9.03 14.37 11.71
N SER A 44 10.33 14.09 11.56
CA SER A 44 11.19 14.86 10.67
C SER A 44 10.75 14.73 9.20
N GLU A 45 11.18 15.66 8.34
CA GLU A 45 10.92 15.58 6.90
C GLU A 45 11.44 14.29 6.26
N ALA A 46 12.56 13.77 6.75
CA ALA A 46 13.08 12.47 6.33
C ALA A 46 12.15 11.33 6.76
N GLY A 47 11.55 11.40 7.95
CA GLY A 47 10.53 10.46 8.43
C GLY A 47 9.29 10.45 7.54
N TYR A 48 8.77 11.63 7.16
CA TYR A 48 7.64 11.72 6.24
C TYR A 48 7.96 11.15 4.85
N ARG A 49 9.14 11.46 4.31
CA ARG A 49 9.61 10.89 3.03
C ARG A 49 9.78 9.38 3.10
N GLY A 50 10.39 8.88 4.18
CA GLY A 50 10.54 7.44 4.41
C GLY A 50 9.21 6.71 4.45
N ARG A 51 8.22 7.27 5.16
CA ARG A 51 6.86 6.70 5.21
C ARG A 51 6.18 6.71 3.85
N ARG A 52 6.28 7.81 3.09
CA ARG A 52 5.78 7.89 1.71
C ARG A 52 6.39 6.80 0.83
N VAL A 53 7.72 6.69 0.82
CA VAL A 53 8.42 5.69 0.00
C VAL A 53 7.99 4.29 0.38
N LEU A 54 7.92 3.97 1.67
CA LEU A 54 7.47 2.67 2.15
C LEU A 54 6.05 2.33 1.65
N LEU A 55 5.11 3.25 1.78
CA LEU A 55 3.72 3.05 1.33
C LEU A 55 3.64 2.80 -0.18
N LEU A 56 4.40 3.58 -0.97
CA LEU A 56 4.43 3.43 -2.43
C LEU A 56 5.10 2.11 -2.86
N VAL A 57 6.18 1.72 -2.19
CA VAL A 57 6.84 0.42 -2.43
C VAL A 57 5.89 -0.72 -2.11
N MET A 58 5.19 -0.68 -0.97
CA MET A 58 4.21 -1.71 -0.61
C MET A 58 3.06 -1.76 -1.63
N ALA A 59 2.57 -0.62 -2.11
CA ALA A 59 1.56 -0.58 -3.17
C ALA A 59 2.06 -1.25 -4.45
N ALA A 60 3.29 -0.95 -4.89
CA ALA A 60 3.89 -1.57 -6.07
C ALA A 60 4.04 -3.09 -5.91
N VAL A 61 4.48 -3.56 -4.73
CA VAL A 61 4.55 -5.00 -4.43
C VAL A 61 3.18 -5.66 -4.52
N MET A 62 2.13 -5.02 -4.00
CA MET A 62 0.76 -5.56 -4.09
C MET A 62 0.28 -5.68 -5.55
N VAL A 63 0.62 -4.71 -6.42
CA VAL A 63 0.30 -4.81 -7.86
C VAL A 63 1.04 -5.98 -8.51
N VAL A 64 2.35 -6.12 -8.26
CA VAL A 64 3.16 -7.23 -8.82
C VAL A 64 2.59 -8.58 -8.38
N MET A 65 2.24 -8.71 -7.10
CA MET A 65 1.64 -9.93 -6.55
C MET A 65 0.26 -10.22 -7.17
N ALA A 66 -0.57 -9.19 -7.38
CA ALA A 66 -1.87 -9.36 -8.02
C ALA A 66 -1.74 -9.82 -9.47
N VAL A 67 -0.83 -9.21 -10.24
CA VAL A 67 -0.55 -9.62 -11.63
C VAL A 67 -0.09 -11.07 -11.66
N TRP A 68 0.90 -11.42 -10.83
CA TRP A 68 1.37 -12.79 -10.72
C TRP A 68 0.25 -13.76 -10.33
N TRP A 69 -0.64 -13.37 -9.41
CA TRP A 69 -1.78 -14.20 -9.01
C TRP A 69 -2.73 -14.47 -10.18
N PHE A 70 -3.09 -13.44 -10.96
CA PHE A 70 -3.99 -13.60 -12.10
C PHE A 70 -3.37 -14.47 -13.20
N THR A 71 -2.08 -14.30 -13.50
CA THR A 71 -1.40 -15.14 -14.51
C THR A 71 -1.31 -16.61 -14.11
N ASN A 72 -1.26 -16.91 -12.80
CA ASN A 72 -1.21 -18.28 -12.32
C ASN A 72 -2.61 -18.92 -12.18
N ILE A 73 -3.67 -18.13 -11.93
CA ILE A 73 -5.04 -18.66 -11.90
C ILE A 73 -5.38 -19.35 -13.22
N ASP A 74 -5.05 -18.72 -14.35
CA ASP A 74 -5.35 -19.27 -15.68
C ASP A 74 -4.65 -20.62 -15.89
N TYR A 75 -3.39 -20.76 -15.42
CA TYR A 75 -2.63 -22.01 -15.47
C TYR A 75 -3.24 -23.12 -14.61
N PHE A 76 -3.72 -22.79 -13.40
CA PHE A 76 -4.36 -23.78 -12.53
C PHE A 76 -5.75 -24.18 -13.04
N GLU A 77 -6.48 -23.27 -13.67
CA GLU A 77 -7.79 -23.55 -14.28
C GLU A 77 -7.68 -24.36 -15.59
N SER A 78 -6.59 -24.22 -16.35
CA SER A 78 -6.30 -25.05 -17.55
C SER A 78 -5.80 -26.46 -17.23
N GLY A 79 -5.54 -26.78 -15.95
CA GLY A 79 -4.96 -28.06 -15.56
C GLY A 79 -3.46 -28.21 -15.85
N GLY A 80 -2.75 -27.09 -16.05
CA GLY A 80 -1.31 -27.07 -16.30
C GLY A 80 -0.90 -27.39 -17.73
N LEU A 81 -1.83 -27.33 -18.67
CA LEU A 81 -1.53 -27.35 -20.11
C LEU A 81 -1.55 -25.90 -20.61
N GLU A 82 -0.43 -25.45 -21.17
CA GLU A 82 -0.37 -24.24 -21.99
C GLU A 82 -0.90 -24.61 -23.39
N ASP A 83 -1.92 -23.91 -23.87
CA ASP A 83 -2.45 -24.04 -25.24
C ASP A 83 -1.45 -23.53 -26.29
#